data_AF-A0A944Q6D7-F1
#
_entry.id   AF-A0A944Q6D7-F1
#
_cell.length_a   1.000
_cell.length_b   1.000
_cell.length_c   1.000
_cell.angle_alpha   90.00
_cell.angle_beta   90.00
_cell.angle_gamma   90.00
#
_symmetry.space_group_name_H-M   'P 1'
#
loop_
_entity.id
_entity.type
_entity.pdbx_description
1 polymer ?
#
loop_
_entity_poly.entity_id
_entity_poly.type
_entity_poly.pdbx_seq_one_letter_code
_entity_poly.pdbx_strand_id
1 'polypeptide(L)' 'MTSNDPPPQPLIRVVRGEPAPDELAALTAILLSRSQAARPAPGPPPRDTARWRDPSVFRAPGDWTAP' A
#
# COMPACT_ATOMS: atom_id res chain seq x y z
N MET A 1 -15.94 -13.39 -31.28
CA MET A 1 -15.19 -13.75 -30.05
C MET A 1 -14.92 -12.46 -29.28
N THR A 2 -15.77 -12.09 -28.33
CA THR A 2 -15.52 -10.96 -27.42
C THR A 2 -14.70 -11.48 -26.24
N SER A 3 -13.48 -10.98 -26.06
CA SER A 3 -12.65 -11.30 -24.90
C SER A 3 -13.37 -10.86 -23.63
N ASN A 4 -13.65 -11.82 -22.75
CA ASN A 4 -14.24 -11.60 -21.43
C ASN A 4 -13.12 -11.37 -20.41
N ASP A 5 -12.38 -10.27 -20.56
CA ASP A 5 -11.35 -9.91 -19.58
C ASP A 5 -12.01 -9.02 -18.50
N PRO A 6 -11.88 -9.36 -17.20
CA PRO A 6 -12.39 -8.50 -16.16
C PRO A 6 -11.68 -7.13 -16.23
N PRO A 7 -12.40 -6.02 -15.98
CA PRO A 7 -11.80 -4.70 -15.99
C PRO A 7 -10.64 -4.64 -14.98
N PRO A 8 -9.56 -3.91 -15.29
CA PRO A 8 -8.41 -3.81 -14.41
C PRO A 8 -8.84 -3.26 -13.04
N GLN A 9 -8.45 -3.97 -11.98
CA GLN A 9 -8.74 -3.52 -10.63
C GLN A 9 -7.86 -2.32 -10.27
N PRO A 10 -8.41 -1.31 -9.57
CA PRO A 10 -7.63 -0.13 -9.20
C PRO A 10 -6.51 -0.51 -8.22
N LEU A 11 -5.30 -0.01 -8.49
CA LEU A 11 -4.11 -0.28 -7.66
C LEU A 11 -4.21 0.35 -6.26
N ILE A 12 -4.94 1.46 -6.15
CA ILE A 12 -5.13 2.24 -4.92
C ILE A 12 -6.58 2.71 -4.85
N ARG A 13 -7.15 2.75 -3.64
CA ARG A 13 -8.49 3.28 -3.36
C ARG A 13 -8.41 4.33 -2.26
N VAL A 14 -9.00 5.50 -2.49
CA VAL A 14 -9.20 6.51 -1.46
C VAL A 14 -10.34 6.04 -0.54
N VAL A 15 -10.05 5.90 0.75
CA VAL A 15 -11.05 5.46 1.75
C VAL A 15 -11.74 6.65 2.42
N ARG A 16 -11.06 7.80 2.49
CA ARG A 16 -11.55 9.03 3.12
C ARG A 16 -10.82 10.24 2.53
N GLY A 17 -11.53 11.36 2.42
CA GLY A 17 -10.99 12.64 1.94
C GLY A 17 -11.05 12.75 0.42
N GLU A 18 -10.77 13.94 -0.09
CA GLU A 18 -10.75 14.26 -1.52
C GLU A 18 -9.38 14.85 -1.86
N PRO A 19 -8.38 14.02 -2.22
CA PRO A 19 -7.04 14.51 -2.50
C PRO A 19 -7.04 15.37 -3.76
N ALA A 20 -6.27 16.46 -3.73
CA ALA A 20 -6.05 17.27 -4.91
C ALA A 20 -5.26 16.47 -5.98
N PRO A 21 -5.39 16.83 -7.27
CA PRO A 21 -4.64 16.18 -8.35
C PRO A 21 -3.13 16.12 -8.09
N ASP A 22 -2.57 17.20 -7.50
CA ASP A 22 -1.14 17.30 -7.21
C ASP A 22 -0.69 16.32 -6.11
N GLU A 23 -1.55 16.03 -5.13
CA GLU A 23 -1.27 15.07 -4.07
C GLU A 23 -1.25 13.63 -4.62
N LEU A 24 -2.17 13.31 -5.54
CA LEU A 24 -2.17 12.02 -6.25
C LEU A 24 -0.94 11.87 -7.16
N ALA A 25 -0.52 12.94 -7.84
CA ALA A 25 0.69 12.96 -8.64
C ALA A 25 1.94 12.74 -7.78
N ALA A 26 2.05 13.43 -6.65
CA ALA A 26 3.14 13.26 -5.69
C ALA A 26 3.22 11.83 -5.15
N LEU A 27 2.08 11.25 -4.73
CA LEU A 27 2.01 9.87 -4.28
C LEU A 27 2.48 8.89 -5.37
N THR A 28 2.02 9.09 -6.60
CA THR A 28 2.42 8.25 -7.75
C THR A 28 3.92 8.33 -8.00
N ALA A 29 4.51 9.54 -7.99
CA ALA A 29 5.94 9.73 -8.16
C ALA A 29 6.76 9.02 -7.07
N ILE A 30 6.31 9.10 -5.81
CA ILE A 30 6.95 8.39 -4.69
C ILE A 30 6.91 6.88 -4.92
N LEU A 31 5.75 6.31 -5.29
CA LEU A 31 5.62 4.87 -5.53
C LEU A 31 6.52 4.38 -6.66
N LEU A 32 6.60 5.13 -7.77
CA LEU A 32 7.48 4.83 -8.90
C LEU A 32 8.96 4.94 -8.52
N SER A 33 9.34 5.95 -7.75
CA SER A 33 10.72 6.09 -7.26
C SER A 33 11.12 4.90 -6.39
N ARG A 34 10.24 4.47 -5.48
CA ARG A 34 10.50 3.32 -4.60
C ARG A 34 10.53 2.00 -5.36
N SER A 35 9.69 1.81 -6.38
CA SER A 35 9.71 0.59 -7.18
C SER A 35 10.98 0.47 -8.01
N GLN A 36 11.51 1.58 -8.51
CA GLN A 36 12.80 1.59 -9.22
C GLN A 36 14.00 1.37 -8.29
N ALA A 37 13.92 1.85 -7.05
CA ALA A 37 14.95 1.62 -6.03
C ALA A 37 14.96 0.18 -5.49
N ALA A 38 13.87 -0.58 -5.68
CA ALA A 38 13.80 -1.98 -5.32
C ALA A 38 14.62 -2.81 -6.32
N ARG A 39 15.92 -3.00 -6.03
CA ARG A 39 16.74 -4.01 -6.71
C ARG A 39 16.09 -5.39 -6.48
N PRO A 40 16.07 -6.30 -7.47
CA PRO A 40 15.60 -7.66 -7.23
C PRO A 40 16.46 -8.29 -6.14
N ALA A 41 15.89 -8.47 -4.95
CA ALA A 41 16.51 -9.29 -3.93
C ALA A 41 16.48 -10.75 -4.40
N PRO A 42 17.44 -11.60 -3.98
CA PRO A 42 17.26 -13.05 -4.06
C PRO A 42 15.90 -13.41 -3.44
N GLY A 43 15.26 -14.46 -3.96
CA GLY A 43 13.86 -14.83 -3.67
C GLY A 43 13.43 -14.68 -2.20
N PRO A 44 12.15 -14.39 -1.95
CA PRO A 44 11.71 -13.84 -0.68
C PRO A 44 12.03 -14.77 0.49
N PRO A 45 12.62 -14.27 1.60
CA PRO A 45 12.58 -14.98 2.88
C PRO A 45 11.11 -15.25 3.26
N PRO A 46 10.82 -16.27 4.10
CA PRO A 46 9.46 -16.62 4.49
C PRO A 46 8.69 -15.37 4.87
N ARG A 47 7.45 -15.26 4.37
CA ARG A 47 6.60 -14.06 4.52
C ARG A 47 6.53 -13.67 5.99
N ASP A 48 7.33 -12.69 6.38
CA ASP A 48 7.18 -11.99 7.64
C ASP A 48 5.85 -11.24 7.52
N THR A 49 4.81 -11.79 8.15
CA THR A 49 3.51 -11.13 8.22
C THR A 49 3.75 -9.77 8.83
N ALA A 50 3.52 -8.69 8.05
CA ALA A 50 3.65 -7.33 8.55
C ALA A 50 2.90 -7.24 9.89
N ARG A 51 3.59 -6.89 10.98
CA ARG A 51 3.06 -6.96 12.35
C ARG A 51 1.73 -6.22 12.51
N TRP A 52 1.43 -5.21 11.69
CA TRP A 52 0.12 -4.53 11.71
C TRP A 52 -1.06 -5.40 11.25
N ARG A 53 -0.80 -6.53 10.57
CA ARG A 53 -1.81 -7.54 10.17
C ARG A 53 -2.02 -8.60 11.24
N ASP A 54 -1.21 -8.61 12.28
CA ASP A 54 -1.42 -9.47 13.42
C ASP A 54 -2.50 -8.83 14.31
N PRO A 55 -3.66 -9.48 14.51
CA PRO A 55 -4.72 -8.97 15.36
C PRO A 55 -4.30 -8.81 16.82
N SER A 56 -3.21 -9.44 17.27
CA SER A 56 -2.61 -9.21 18.58
C SER A 56 -1.88 -7.86 18.71
N VAL A 57 -1.58 -7.21 17.59
CA VAL A 57 -0.95 -5.87 17.48
C VAL A 57 -2.01 -4.78 17.29
N PHE A 58 -3.30 -5.14 17.22
CA PHE A 58 -4.39 -4.18 17.31
C PHE A 58 -4.35 -3.51 18.69
N ARG A 59 -4.01 -2.23 18.69
CA ARG A 59 -4.01 -1.34 19.85
C ARG A 59 -5.23 -0.45 19.76
N ALA A 60 -6.01 -0.37 20.84
CA ALA A 60 -7.28 0.32 20.83
C ALA A 60 -7.06 1.84 20.66
N PRO A 61 -8.09 2.60 20.21
CA PRO A 61 -7.98 4.05 20.13
C PRO A 61 -7.70 4.63 21.54
N GLY A 62 -6.48 5.15 21.75
CA GLY A 62 -5.97 5.57 23.06
C GLY A 62 -4.47 5.28 23.27
N ASP A 63 -3.91 4.34 22.50
CA ASP A 63 -2.52 3.87 22.66
C ASP A 63 -1.43 4.77 21.99
N TRP A 64 -1.78 6.00 21.60
CA TRP A 64 -0.86 6.97 20.99
C TRP A 64 -0.12 7.89 21.97
N THR A 65 -0.14 7.61 23.28
CA THR A 65 0.73 8.32 24.21
C THR A 65 2.16 7.79 24.06
N ALA A 66 2.99 8.55 23.32
CA ALA A 66 4.45 8.52 23.46
C ALA A 66 4.83 9.08 24.86
N PRO A 67 6.02 8.72 25.40
CA PRO A 67 6.31 8.50 26.82
C PRO A 67 5.99 9.65 27.78
#